data_AF-K2F660-F1
#
_entry.id   AF-K2F660-F1
#
_cell.length_a   1.000
_cell.length_b   1.000
_cell.length_c   1.000
_cell.angle_alpha   90.00
_cell.angle_beta   90.00
_cell.angle_gamma   90.00
#
_symmetry.space_group_name_H-M   'P 1'
#
loop_
_entity.id
_entity.type
_entity.pdbx_description
1 polymer ?
#
loop_
_entity_poly.entity_id
_entity_poly.type
_entity_poly.pdbx_seq_one_letter_code
_entity_poly.pdbx_strand_id
1 'polypeptide(L)'
;MSDNYKNADIRNRQGTLWAIHDWVESTFWNSLSKKLSSFLLLSGFTCLAALALYYFSQKISTTLLSAPEALRLAITDQLTNANWVITSLAIASVCAGIMQVIYLRYLIVRPVRVITQLFEETARGEGDFSRELPFMGRDEFQTLAAAFNAFSEKMRQIIGEVRQTSVHIATSAVQVREKIEETALGARHQSSNAEDVYSASEKAQTSMNDVCRESTEIFHSNTRNLGLAQSSLVELNDICGKIDAVNRTVGGFNETVDALSSRSESIRTIAA
;
A
#
# COMPACT_ATOMS: atom_id res chain seq x y z
N MET A 1 0.95 -9.97 -34.43
CA MET A 1 0.91 -11.13 -35.35
C MET A 1 1.97 -11.06 -36.48
N SER A 2 2.69 -9.94 -36.67
CA SER A 2 3.58 -9.74 -37.84
C SER A 2 5.06 -10.08 -37.62
N ASP A 3 5.54 -10.27 -36.39
CA ASP A 3 6.97 -10.53 -36.12
C ASP A 3 7.36 -12.02 -36.11
N ASN A 4 6.38 -12.93 -36.04
CA ASN A 4 6.66 -14.38 -36.05
C ASN A 4 7.07 -14.92 -37.43
N TYR A 5 6.75 -14.20 -38.51
CA TYR A 5 7.13 -14.61 -39.87
C TYR A 5 8.55 -14.16 -40.26
N LYS A 6 9.07 -13.08 -39.65
CA LYS A 6 10.43 -12.60 -39.92
C LYS A 6 11.52 -13.44 -39.25
N ASN A 7 11.23 -14.03 -38.10
CA ASN A 7 12.17 -14.89 -37.36
C ASN A 7 12.22 -16.34 -37.89
N ALA A 8 11.20 -16.78 -38.63
CA ALA A 8 11.17 -18.10 -39.24
C ALA A 8 12.05 -18.16 -40.52
N ASP A 9 12.09 -17.07 -41.30
CA ASP A 9 12.79 -17.02 -42.58
C ASP A 9 14.31 -16.84 -42.45
N ILE A 10 14.79 -16.19 -41.37
CA ILE A 10 16.23 -16.02 -41.10
C ILE A 10 16.88 -17.34 -40.65
N ARG A 11 16.12 -18.24 -40.04
CA ARG A 11 16.60 -19.56 -39.58
C ARG A 11 16.79 -20.54 -40.73
N ASN A 12 16.00 -20.42 -41.81
CA ASN A 12 15.99 -21.37 -42.92
C ASN A 12 17.07 -21.10 -43.98
N ARG A 13 17.82 -19.98 -43.84
CA ARG A 13 18.84 -19.53 -44.82
C ARG A 13 20.28 -19.69 -44.35
N GLN A 14 20.50 -20.18 -43.12
CA GLN A 14 21.83 -20.45 -42.58
C GLN A 14 22.17 -21.91 -42.84
N GLY A 15 23.09 -22.14 -43.79
CA GLY A 15 23.38 -23.43 -44.38
C GLY A 15 23.77 -24.53 -43.38
N THR A 16 23.86 -25.76 -43.89
CA THR A 16 24.22 -26.99 -43.18
C THR A 16 25.33 -26.83 -42.13
N LEU A 17 26.29 -25.94 -42.34
CA LEU A 17 27.35 -25.61 -41.39
C LEU A 17 26.87 -24.98 -40.07
N TRP A 18 25.87 -24.11 -40.09
CA TRP A 18 25.33 -23.51 -38.86
C TRP A 18 24.53 -24.54 -38.05
N ALA A 19 23.77 -25.40 -38.74
CA ALA A 19 23.10 -26.53 -38.10
C ALA A 19 24.10 -27.53 -37.48
N ILE A 20 25.22 -27.80 -38.16
CA ILE A 20 26.31 -28.62 -37.62
C ILE A 20 26.96 -27.94 -36.41
N HIS A 21 27.27 -26.65 -36.50
CA HIS A 21 27.83 -25.88 -35.38
C HIS A 21 26.90 -25.91 -34.17
N ASP A 22 25.61 -25.65 -34.36
CA ASP A 22 24.61 -25.61 -33.30
C ASP A 22 24.37 -27.01 -32.69
N TRP A 23 24.43 -28.06 -33.51
CA TRP A 23 24.40 -29.44 -33.07
C TRP A 23 25.64 -29.80 -32.24
N VAL A 24 26.84 -29.46 -32.71
CA VAL A 24 28.10 -29.66 -31.97
C VAL A 24 28.08 -28.88 -30.66
N GLU A 25 27.62 -27.63 -30.67
CA GLU A 25 27.56 -26.79 -29.48
C GLU A 25 26.55 -27.34 -28.46
N SER A 26 25.37 -27.78 -28.90
CA SER A 26 24.40 -28.42 -28.00
C SER A 26 24.84 -29.78 -27.46
N THR A 27 25.63 -30.55 -28.23
CA THR A 27 25.97 -31.94 -27.89
C THR A 27 27.25 -32.04 -27.07
N PHE A 28 28.33 -31.37 -27.50
CA PHE A 28 29.65 -31.48 -26.89
C PHE A 28 30.00 -30.27 -26.01
N TRP A 29 29.50 -29.08 -26.34
CA TRP A 29 29.87 -27.82 -25.70
C TRP A 29 28.69 -27.11 -25.03
N ASN A 30 27.85 -27.87 -24.34
CA ASN A 30 26.69 -27.35 -23.62
C ASN A 30 27.02 -26.70 -22.26
N SER A 31 28.31 -26.66 -21.87
CA SER A 31 28.77 -25.98 -20.67
C SER A 31 30.12 -25.35 -20.90
N LEU A 32 30.38 -24.24 -20.21
CA LEU A 32 31.65 -23.55 -20.19
C LEU A 32 32.77 -24.49 -19.70
N SER A 33 32.45 -25.33 -18.72
CA SER A 33 33.37 -26.35 -18.19
C SER A 33 33.80 -27.37 -19.25
N LYS A 34 32.87 -27.85 -20.10
CA LYS A 34 33.19 -28.77 -21.20
C LYS A 34 33.97 -28.08 -22.32
N LYS A 35 33.63 -26.83 -22.63
CA LYS A 35 34.43 -25.99 -23.55
C LYS A 35 35.87 -25.90 -23.05
N LEU A 36 36.06 -25.46 -21.81
CA LEU A 36 37.38 -25.33 -21.19
C LEU A 36 38.15 -26.66 -21.17
N SER A 37 37.50 -27.74 -20.72
CA SER A 37 38.10 -29.07 -20.60
C SER A 37 38.51 -29.63 -21.97
N SER A 38 37.66 -29.50 -22.98
CA SER A 38 37.96 -29.97 -24.34
C SER A 38 39.18 -29.27 -24.94
N PHE A 39 39.29 -27.95 -24.81
CA PHE A 39 40.46 -27.21 -25.29
C PHE A 39 41.73 -27.54 -24.49
N LEU A 40 41.62 -27.68 -23.16
CA LEU A 40 42.74 -28.03 -22.29
C LEU A 40 43.25 -29.44 -22.56
N LEU A 41 42.37 -30.41 -22.76
CA LEU A 41 42.73 -31.78 -23.12
C LEU A 41 43.39 -31.84 -24.49
N LEU A 42 42.89 -31.09 -25.48
CA LEU A 42 43.46 -31.06 -26.83
C LEU A 42 44.89 -30.50 -26.82
N SER A 43 45.11 -29.32 -26.22
CA SER A 43 46.44 -28.71 -26.13
C SER A 43 47.39 -29.49 -25.21
N GLY A 44 46.88 -30.06 -24.13
CA GLY A 44 47.66 -30.89 -23.22
C GLY A 44 48.14 -32.18 -23.89
N PHE A 45 47.27 -32.85 -24.65
CA PHE A 45 47.62 -34.06 -25.39
C PHE A 45 48.68 -33.79 -26.45
N THR A 46 48.58 -32.70 -27.22
CA THR A 46 49.61 -32.35 -28.22
C THR A 46 50.95 -32.03 -27.59
N CYS A 47 50.94 -31.36 -26.43
CA CYS A 47 52.16 -31.04 -25.68
C CYS A 47 52.83 -32.33 -25.15
N LEU A 48 52.06 -33.22 -24.52
CA LEU A 48 52.55 -34.51 -24.02
C LEU A 48 53.08 -35.40 -25.14
N ALA A 49 52.39 -35.45 -26.29
CA ALA A 49 52.83 -36.22 -27.45
C ALA A 49 54.17 -35.69 -28.00
N ALA A 50 54.32 -34.36 -28.12
CA ALA A 50 55.58 -33.75 -28.56
C ALA A 50 56.74 -34.07 -27.60
N LEU A 51 56.49 -34.02 -26.28
CA LEU A 51 57.48 -34.32 -25.24
C LEU A 51 57.88 -35.80 -25.25
N ALA A 52 56.91 -36.72 -25.41
CA ALA A 52 57.16 -38.15 -25.50
C ALA A 52 58.01 -38.50 -26.75
N LEU A 53 57.67 -37.92 -27.91
CA LEU A 53 58.44 -38.10 -29.14
C LEU A 53 59.86 -37.53 -29.02
N TYR A 54 60.02 -36.37 -28.36
CA TYR A 54 61.33 -35.78 -28.08
C TYR A 54 62.18 -36.69 -27.20
N TYR A 55 61.62 -37.22 -26.10
CA TYR A 55 62.32 -38.16 -25.21
C TYR A 55 62.74 -39.43 -25.94
N PHE A 56 61.86 -39.98 -26.79
CA PHE A 56 62.14 -41.16 -27.59
C PHE A 56 63.26 -40.91 -28.60
N SER A 57 63.23 -39.78 -29.31
CA SER A 57 64.29 -39.36 -30.24
C SER A 57 65.66 -39.26 -29.54
N GLN A 58 65.70 -38.64 -28.36
CA GLN A 58 66.93 -38.53 -27.55
C GLN A 58 67.48 -39.90 -27.14
N LYS A 59 66.60 -40.82 -26.70
CA LYS A 59 67.01 -42.17 -26.31
C LYS A 59 67.57 -42.98 -27.49
N ILE A 60 67.00 -42.83 -28.68
CA ILE A 60 67.54 -43.44 -29.89
C ILE A 60 68.90 -42.84 -30.22
N SER A 61 69.02 -41.50 -30.16
CA SER A 61 70.27 -40.79 -30.45
C SER A 61 71.41 -41.25 -29.54
N THR A 62 71.19 -41.44 -28.23
CA THR A 62 72.24 -41.88 -27.29
C THR A 62 72.65 -43.34 -27.50
N THR A 63 71.69 -44.20 -27.84
CA THR A 63 71.95 -45.63 -28.12
C THR A 63 72.76 -45.81 -29.41
N LEU A 64 72.66 -44.89 -30.36
CA LEU A 64 73.41 -44.92 -31.62
C LEU A 64 74.91 -44.61 -31.46
N LEU A 65 75.35 -43.99 -30.37
CA LEU A 65 76.79 -43.70 -30.15
C LEU A 65 77.63 -44.96 -29.97
N SER A 66 77.03 -46.07 -29.50
CA SER A 66 77.70 -47.36 -29.34
C SER A 66 77.48 -48.32 -30.52
N ALA A 67 76.81 -47.88 -31.59
CA ALA A 67 76.47 -48.70 -32.75
C ALA A 67 77.55 -48.66 -33.87
N PRO A 68 77.59 -49.66 -34.77
CA PRO A 68 78.50 -49.68 -35.92
C PRO A 68 78.35 -48.45 -36.84
N GLU A 69 79.45 -47.98 -37.41
CA GLU A 69 79.51 -46.70 -38.13
C GLU A 69 78.59 -46.65 -39.37
N ALA A 70 78.46 -47.76 -40.10
CA ALA A 70 77.54 -47.88 -41.25
C ALA A 70 76.06 -47.73 -40.87
N LEU A 71 75.66 -48.22 -39.70
CA LEU A 71 74.28 -48.09 -39.18
C LEU A 71 74.01 -46.66 -38.66
N ARG A 72 75.03 -46.02 -38.08
CA ARG A 72 74.96 -44.65 -37.56
C ARG A 72 74.69 -43.62 -38.67
N LEU A 73 75.38 -43.74 -39.80
CA LEU A 73 75.18 -42.85 -40.96
C LEU A 73 73.77 -42.96 -41.55
N ALA A 74 73.22 -44.18 -41.66
CA ALA A 74 71.88 -44.37 -42.22
C ALA A 74 70.74 -43.84 -41.33
N ILE A 75 70.90 -43.90 -40.00
CA ILE A 75 69.84 -43.52 -39.05
C ILE A 75 69.89 -42.03 -38.66
N THR A 76 71.07 -41.39 -38.72
CA THR A 76 71.22 -39.97 -38.37
C THR A 76 70.39 -39.04 -39.28
N ASP A 77 70.32 -39.29 -40.59
CA ASP A 77 69.46 -38.54 -41.50
C ASP A 77 67.96 -38.72 -41.22
N GLN A 78 67.54 -39.89 -40.74
CA GLN A 78 66.15 -40.12 -40.35
C GLN A 78 65.81 -39.43 -39.03
N LEU A 79 66.78 -39.36 -38.10
CA LEU A 79 66.61 -38.65 -36.83
C LEU A 79 66.56 -37.14 -36.98
N THR A 80 67.30 -36.55 -37.93
CA THR A 80 67.22 -35.11 -38.20
C THR A 80 65.83 -34.72 -38.73
N ASN A 81 65.27 -35.50 -39.66
CA ASN A 81 63.89 -35.32 -40.14
C ASN A 81 62.86 -35.48 -39.02
N ALA A 82 63.01 -36.51 -38.17
CA ALA A 82 62.14 -36.70 -37.01
C ALA A 82 62.22 -35.51 -36.03
N ASN A 83 63.41 -34.96 -35.79
CA ASN A 83 63.61 -33.78 -34.94
C ASN A 83 62.95 -32.52 -35.52
N TRP A 84 62.95 -32.31 -36.84
CA TRP A 84 62.20 -31.22 -37.47
C TRP A 84 60.69 -31.38 -37.28
N VAL A 85 60.15 -32.59 -37.45
CA VAL A 85 58.73 -32.87 -37.19
C VAL A 85 58.38 -32.60 -35.72
N ILE A 86 59.17 -33.10 -34.78
CA ILE A 86 58.98 -32.86 -33.33
C ILE A 86 59.05 -31.37 -33.00
N THR A 87 60.00 -30.64 -33.58
CA THR A 87 60.13 -29.18 -33.38
C THR A 87 58.92 -28.44 -33.93
N SER A 88 58.43 -28.80 -35.13
CA SER A 88 57.23 -28.20 -35.70
C SER A 88 55.98 -28.47 -34.85
N LEU A 89 55.85 -29.69 -34.30
CA LEU A 89 54.77 -30.07 -33.41
C LEU A 89 54.83 -29.33 -32.07
N ALA A 90 56.03 -29.13 -31.52
CA ALA A 90 56.24 -28.33 -30.32
C ALA A 90 55.84 -26.87 -30.54
N ILE A 91 56.26 -26.26 -31.66
CA ILE A 91 55.85 -24.90 -32.05
C ILE A 91 54.34 -24.82 -32.20
N ALA A 92 53.71 -25.78 -32.92
CA ALA A 92 52.27 -25.83 -33.10
C ALA A 92 51.53 -25.94 -31.74
N SER A 93 52.04 -26.73 -30.80
CA SER A 93 51.47 -26.84 -29.45
C SER A 93 51.57 -25.53 -28.66
N VAL A 94 52.67 -24.79 -28.79
CA VAL A 94 52.82 -23.46 -28.17
C VAL A 94 51.83 -22.46 -28.80
N CYS A 95 51.72 -22.44 -30.13
CA CYS A 95 50.75 -21.60 -30.84
C CYS A 95 49.31 -21.92 -30.42
N ALA A 96 48.96 -23.21 -30.31
CA ALA A 96 47.65 -23.65 -29.84
C ALA A 96 47.37 -23.18 -28.39
N GLY A 97 48.37 -23.24 -27.50
CA GLY A 97 48.26 -22.73 -26.13
C GLY A 97 48.01 -21.22 -26.08
N ILE A 98 48.73 -20.43 -26.89
CA ILE A 98 48.51 -18.98 -27.00
C ILE A 98 47.09 -18.69 -27.51
N MET A 99 46.67 -19.41 -28.56
CA MET A 99 45.33 -19.26 -29.13
C MET A 99 44.24 -19.61 -28.11
N GLN A 100 44.45 -20.63 -27.27
CA GLN A 100 43.55 -21.01 -26.19
C GLN A 100 43.42 -19.90 -25.13
N VAL A 101 44.52 -19.24 -24.74
CA VAL A 101 44.47 -18.12 -23.79
C VAL A 101 43.66 -16.95 -24.36
N ILE A 102 43.88 -16.60 -25.62
CA ILE A 102 43.13 -15.54 -26.31
C ILE A 102 41.64 -15.90 -26.40
N TYR A 103 41.34 -17.16 -26.74
CA TYR A 103 39.99 -17.68 -26.81
C TYR A 103 39.28 -17.60 -25.45
N LEU A 104 39.94 -17.99 -24.35
CA LEU A 104 39.38 -17.90 -23.00
C LEU A 104 39.09 -16.47 -22.56
N ARG A 105 39.96 -15.53 -22.91
CA ARG A 105 39.72 -14.11 -22.68
C ARG A 105 38.43 -13.65 -23.37
N TYR A 106 38.18 -14.11 -24.59
CA TYR A 106 36.97 -13.74 -25.31
C TYR A 106 35.72 -14.45 -24.75
N LEU A 107 35.83 -15.73 -24.41
CA LEU A 107 34.72 -16.57 -23.94
C LEU A 107 34.26 -16.23 -22.52
N ILE A 108 35.18 -15.86 -21.62
CA ILE A 108 34.87 -15.64 -20.19
C ILE A 108 34.97 -14.16 -19.82
N VAL A 109 36.12 -13.53 -20.07
CA VAL A 109 36.40 -12.19 -19.54
C VAL A 109 35.47 -11.14 -20.14
N ARG A 110 35.14 -11.26 -21.43
CA ARG A 110 34.24 -10.31 -22.09
C ARG A 110 32.80 -10.39 -21.55
N PRO A 111 32.12 -11.56 -21.49
CA PRO A 111 30.79 -11.64 -20.87
C PRO A 111 30.77 -11.17 -19.42
N VAL A 112 31.75 -11.58 -18.61
CA VAL A 112 31.87 -11.12 -17.21
C VAL A 112 31.94 -9.60 -17.15
N ARG A 113 32.74 -8.96 -18.00
CA ARG A 113 32.87 -7.50 -18.01
C ARG A 113 31.58 -6.79 -18.39
N VAL A 114 30.82 -7.34 -19.35
CA VAL A 114 29.51 -6.80 -19.74
C VAL A 114 28.53 -6.89 -18.57
N ILE A 115 28.49 -8.05 -17.91
CA ILE A 115 27.63 -8.27 -16.74
C ILE A 115 28.01 -7.30 -15.62
N THR A 116 29.29 -7.19 -15.27
CA THR A 116 29.74 -6.26 -14.22
C THR A 116 29.42 -4.80 -14.55
N GLN A 117 29.57 -4.39 -15.81
CA GLN A 117 29.21 -3.03 -16.22
C GLN A 117 27.71 -2.79 -16.08
N LEU A 118 26.88 -3.76 -16.45
CA LEU A 118 25.43 -3.61 -16.29
C LEU A 118 25.02 -3.53 -14.81
N PHE A 119 25.61 -4.36 -13.95
CA PHE A 119 25.38 -4.29 -12.51
C PHE A 119 25.86 -2.97 -11.91
N GLU A 120 27.04 -2.48 -12.32
CA GLU A 120 27.55 -1.17 -11.90
C GLU A 120 26.66 -0.03 -12.38
N GLU A 121 26.17 -0.07 -13.61
CA GLU A 121 25.22 0.93 -14.14
C GLU A 121 23.88 0.89 -13.40
N THR A 122 23.37 -0.31 -13.10
CA THR A 122 22.14 -0.48 -12.30
C THR A 122 22.33 0.03 -10.88
N ALA A 123 23.51 -0.19 -10.28
CA ALA A 123 23.81 0.19 -8.91
C ALA A 123 24.19 1.67 -8.74
N ARG A 124 24.91 2.26 -9.71
CA ARG A 124 25.33 3.68 -9.69
C ARG A 124 24.28 4.61 -10.25
N GLY A 125 23.46 4.13 -11.18
CA GLY A 125 22.34 4.89 -11.73
C GLY A 125 21.17 5.01 -10.74
N GLU A 126 20.04 5.50 -11.22
CA GLU A 126 18.79 5.60 -10.44
C GLU A 126 18.11 4.24 -10.21
N GLY A 127 18.82 3.12 -10.33
CA GLY A 127 18.23 1.78 -10.27
C GLY A 127 17.39 1.45 -11.51
N ASP A 128 17.86 1.83 -12.70
CA ASP A 128 17.15 1.54 -13.95
C ASP A 128 17.23 0.05 -14.32
N PHE A 129 16.21 -0.70 -13.89
CA PHE A 129 16.02 -2.12 -14.23
C PHE A 129 15.45 -2.33 -15.64
N SER A 130 15.37 -1.33 -16.51
CA SER A 130 14.82 -1.47 -17.88
C SER A 130 15.74 -2.25 -18.83
N ARG A 131 17.03 -2.36 -18.49
CA ARG A 131 18.00 -3.07 -19.32
C ARG A 131 17.99 -4.57 -19.04
N GLU A 132 18.19 -5.34 -20.11
CA GLU A 132 18.25 -6.79 -20.06
C GLU A 132 19.64 -7.28 -20.46
N LEU A 133 20.09 -8.36 -19.82
CA LEU A 133 21.27 -9.09 -20.28
C LEU A 133 20.91 -9.85 -21.56
N PRO A 134 21.68 -9.66 -22.66
CA PRO A 134 21.47 -10.43 -23.87
C PRO A 134 21.83 -11.89 -23.63
N PHE A 135 21.09 -12.80 -24.28
CA PHE A 135 21.41 -14.23 -24.25
C PHE A 135 22.72 -14.49 -24.99
N MET A 136 23.78 -14.79 -24.24
CA MET A 136 25.10 -15.13 -24.78
C MET A 136 25.34 -16.64 -24.64
N GLY A 137 25.55 -17.32 -25.78
CA GLY A 137 25.89 -18.75 -25.81
C GLY A 137 24.75 -19.67 -25.32
N ARG A 138 25.13 -20.93 -25.09
CA ARG A 138 24.28 -22.00 -24.53
C ARG A 138 24.85 -22.60 -23.23
N ASP A 139 25.59 -21.79 -22.49
CA ASP A 139 26.32 -22.19 -21.30
C ASP A 139 25.78 -21.48 -20.04
N GLU A 140 26.53 -21.55 -18.95
CA GLU A 140 26.16 -20.98 -17.66
C GLU A 140 25.86 -19.47 -17.72
N PHE A 141 26.41 -18.74 -18.71
CA PHE A 141 26.09 -17.32 -18.91
C PHE A 141 24.66 -17.12 -19.43
N GLN A 142 24.10 -18.06 -20.19
CA GLN A 142 22.71 -18.01 -20.63
C GLN A 142 21.76 -18.14 -19.44
N THR A 143 22.02 -19.08 -18.55
CA THR A 143 21.25 -19.29 -17.32
C THR A 143 21.35 -18.07 -16.40
N LEU A 144 22.54 -17.48 -16.26
CA LEU A 144 22.76 -16.26 -15.49
C LEU A 144 21.99 -15.07 -16.07
N ALA A 145 22.02 -14.87 -17.39
CA ALA A 145 21.26 -13.82 -18.07
C ALA A 145 19.76 -13.99 -17.87
N ALA A 146 19.24 -15.22 -18.00
CA ALA A 146 17.83 -15.52 -17.75
C ALA A 146 17.40 -15.20 -16.32
N ALA A 147 18.20 -15.62 -15.33
CA ALA A 147 17.93 -15.34 -13.92
C ALA A 147 17.95 -13.84 -13.61
N PHE A 148 18.93 -13.10 -14.16
CA PHE A 148 19.02 -11.65 -14.00
C PHE A 148 17.84 -10.92 -14.64
N ASN A 149 17.41 -11.31 -15.85
CA ASN A 149 16.27 -10.69 -16.51
C ASN A 149 14.98 -10.94 -15.74
N ALA A 150 14.78 -12.16 -15.21
CA ALA A 150 13.65 -12.47 -14.34
C ALA A 150 13.66 -11.65 -13.04
N PHE A 151 14.83 -11.48 -12.43
CA PHE A 151 15.01 -10.61 -11.26
C PHE A 151 14.68 -9.15 -11.59
N SER A 152 15.21 -8.62 -12.70
CA SER A 152 14.97 -7.25 -13.14
C SER A 152 13.50 -6.99 -13.43
N GLU A 153 12.80 -7.94 -14.08
CA GLU A 153 11.35 -7.85 -14.29
C GLU A 153 10.57 -7.80 -12.98
N LYS A 154 10.93 -8.63 -11.99
CA LYS A 154 10.30 -8.59 -10.68
C LYS A 154 10.54 -7.27 -9.95
N MET A 155 11.74 -6.71 -10.06
CA MET A 155 12.03 -5.38 -9.52
C MET A 155 11.20 -4.29 -10.19
N ARG A 156 11.07 -4.30 -11.52
CA ARG A 156 10.19 -3.37 -12.26
C ARG A 156 8.74 -3.46 -11.78
N GLN A 157 8.22 -4.67 -11.59
CA GLN A 157 6.87 -4.90 -11.10
C GLN A 157 6.67 -4.28 -9.70
N ILE A 158 7.58 -4.56 -8.76
CA ILE A 158 7.51 -4.03 -7.39
C ILE A 158 7.56 -2.49 -7.39
N ILE A 159 8.46 -1.89 -8.17
CA ILE A 159 8.55 -0.43 -8.28
C ILE A 159 7.25 0.16 -8.86
N GLY A 160 6.65 -0.51 -9.85
CA GLY A 160 5.34 -0.15 -10.41
C GLY A 160 4.22 -0.18 -9.36
N GLU A 161 4.15 -1.25 -8.57
CA GLU A 161 3.17 -1.42 -7.49
C GLU A 161 3.34 -0.38 -6.37
N VAL A 162 4.58 -0.06 -6.00
CA VAL A 162 4.89 1.01 -5.04
C VAL A 162 4.43 2.35 -5.57
N ARG A 163 4.75 2.68 -6.83
CA ARG A 163 4.30 3.93 -7.47
C ARG A 163 2.78 4.04 -7.49
N GLN A 164 2.09 2.97 -7.87
CA GLN A 164 0.62 2.93 -7.87
C GLN A 164 0.06 3.14 -6.47
N THR A 165 0.61 2.45 -5.47
CA THR A 165 0.22 2.62 -4.06
C THR A 165 0.43 4.06 -3.58
N SER A 166 1.55 4.68 -3.92
CA SER A 166 1.82 6.09 -3.58
C SER A 166 0.79 7.04 -4.20
N VAL A 167 0.37 6.81 -5.45
CA VAL A 167 -0.69 7.59 -6.09
C VAL A 167 -2.04 7.40 -5.39
N HIS A 168 -2.38 6.17 -5.00
CA HIS A 168 -3.58 5.91 -4.21
C HIS A 168 -3.55 6.62 -2.86
N ILE A 169 -2.42 6.57 -2.14
CA ILE A 169 -2.24 7.30 -0.87
C ILE A 169 -2.44 8.81 -1.06
N ALA A 170 -1.83 9.39 -2.09
CA ALA A 170 -1.99 10.81 -2.39
C ALA A 170 -3.45 11.19 -2.68
N THR A 171 -4.15 10.35 -3.44
CA THR A 171 -5.57 10.56 -3.76
C THR A 171 -6.44 10.45 -2.51
N SER A 172 -6.22 9.43 -1.68
CA SER A 172 -6.94 9.26 -0.41
C SER A 172 -6.68 10.43 0.54
N ALA A 173 -5.46 10.97 0.58
CA ALA A 173 -5.15 12.14 1.41
C ALA A 173 -5.96 13.38 0.97
N VAL A 174 -6.16 13.58 -0.33
CA VAL A 174 -7.03 14.65 -0.85
C VAL A 174 -8.48 14.44 -0.43
N GLN A 175 -9.00 13.21 -0.55
CA GLN A 175 -10.37 12.89 -0.12
C GLN A 175 -10.57 13.08 1.40
N VAL A 176 -9.60 12.69 2.21
CA VAL A 176 -9.63 12.91 3.66
C VAL A 176 -9.65 14.40 3.97
N ARG A 177 -8.85 15.20 3.28
CA ARG A 177 -8.86 16.67 3.46
C ARG A 177 -10.22 17.26 3.14
N GLU A 178 -10.84 16.86 2.02
CA GLU A 178 -12.19 17.31 1.65
C GLU A 178 -13.22 16.95 2.73
N LYS A 179 -13.15 15.72 3.27
CA LYS A 179 -14.02 15.27 4.36
C LYS A 179 -13.82 16.04 5.66
N ILE A 180 -12.58 16.45 5.96
CA ILE A 180 -12.28 17.32 7.11
C ILE A 180 -12.90 18.70 6.92
N GLU A 181 -12.80 19.28 5.71
CA GLU A 181 -13.43 20.57 5.39
C GLU A 181 -14.96 20.50 5.53
N GLU A 182 -15.60 19.43 5.02
CA GLU A 182 -17.04 19.16 5.20
C GLU A 182 -17.41 19.01 6.68
N THR A 183 -16.63 18.26 7.45
CA THR A 183 -16.85 18.07 8.89
C THR A 183 -16.71 19.38 9.65
N ALA A 184 -15.74 20.23 9.29
CA ALA A 184 -15.56 21.54 9.91
C ALA A 184 -16.73 22.49 9.63
N LEU A 185 -17.30 22.45 8.42
CA LEU A 185 -18.54 23.16 8.09
C LEU A 185 -19.72 22.64 8.91
N GLY A 186 -19.87 21.31 9.01
CA GLY A 186 -20.88 20.68 9.86
C GLY A 186 -20.78 21.10 11.33
N ALA A 187 -19.56 21.15 11.87
CA ALA A 187 -19.32 21.62 13.24
C ALA A 187 -19.71 23.08 13.44
N ARG A 188 -19.48 23.96 12.45
CA ARG A 188 -19.94 25.36 12.49
C ARG A 188 -21.46 25.46 12.51
N HIS A 189 -22.15 24.67 11.68
CA HIS A 189 -23.61 24.61 11.71
C HIS A 189 -24.15 24.10 13.05
N GLN A 190 -23.52 23.06 13.61
CA GLN A 190 -23.90 22.55 14.93
C GLN A 190 -23.70 23.59 16.03
N SER A 191 -22.62 24.37 15.98
CA SER A 191 -22.39 25.48 16.92
C SER A 191 -23.46 26.56 16.79
N SER A 192 -23.85 26.92 15.56
CA SER A 192 -24.93 27.90 15.33
C SER A 192 -26.26 27.41 15.90
N ASN A 193 -26.61 26.15 15.65
CA ASN A 193 -27.85 25.56 16.18
C ASN A 193 -27.84 25.50 17.72
N ALA A 194 -26.68 25.23 18.32
CA ALA A 194 -26.54 25.23 19.77
C ALA A 194 -26.79 26.64 20.37
N GLU A 195 -26.31 27.69 19.70
CA GLU A 195 -26.57 29.08 20.09
C GLU A 195 -28.06 29.42 19.98
N ASP A 196 -28.73 29.00 18.90
CA ASP A 196 -30.17 29.21 18.73
C ASP A 196 -30.98 28.49 19.83
N VAL A 197 -30.61 27.26 20.18
CA VAL A 197 -31.23 26.51 21.28
C VAL A 197 -30.98 27.18 22.63
N TYR A 198 -29.77 27.71 22.86
CA TYR A 198 -29.45 28.46 24.06
C TYR A 198 -30.31 29.71 24.19
N SER A 199 -30.40 30.52 23.13
CA SER A 199 -31.25 31.73 23.11
C SER A 199 -32.73 31.39 23.30
N ALA A 200 -33.23 30.32 22.68
CA ALA A 200 -34.60 29.85 22.89
C ALA A 200 -34.83 29.41 24.35
N SER A 201 -33.87 28.75 24.97
CA SER A 201 -33.92 28.32 26.38
C SER A 201 -33.93 29.51 27.33
N GLU A 202 -33.13 30.55 27.06
CA GLU A 202 -33.12 31.80 27.82
C GLU A 202 -34.49 32.49 27.76
N LYS A 203 -35.07 32.64 26.55
CA LYS A 203 -36.43 33.20 26.37
C LYS A 203 -37.49 32.38 27.09
N ALA A 204 -37.39 31.05 27.05
CA ALA A 204 -38.30 30.17 27.76
C ALA A 204 -38.20 30.36 29.28
N GLN A 205 -36.98 30.53 29.81
CA GLN A 205 -36.76 30.78 31.23
C GLN A 205 -37.30 32.14 31.68
N THR A 206 -37.14 33.19 30.88
CA THR A 206 -37.79 34.49 31.13
C THR A 206 -39.31 34.35 31.15
N SER A 207 -39.88 33.66 30.16
CA SER A 207 -41.32 33.43 30.07
C SER A 207 -41.86 32.64 31.28
N MET A 208 -41.12 31.63 31.76
CA MET A 208 -41.49 30.90 32.98
C MET A 208 -41.48 31.81 34.21
N ASN A 209 -40.49 32.69 34.34
CA ASN A 209 -40.45 33.65 35.44
C ASN A 209 -41.65 34.62 35.41
N ASP A 210 -42.04 35.08 34.23
CA ASP A 210 -43.24 35.91 34.06
C ASP A 210 -44.51 35.16 34.48
N VAL A 211 -44.67 33.90 34.07
CA VAL A 211 -45.79 33.04 34.48
C VAL A 211 -45.80 32.82 36.00
N CYS A 212 -44.66 32.58 36.62
CA CYS A 212 -44.54 32.46 38.08
C CYS A 212 -44.95 33.75 38.80
N ARG A 213 -44.52 34.91 38.29
CA ARG A 213 -44.91 36.22 38.83
C ARG A 213 -46.42 36.43 38.72
N GLU A 214 -46.99 36.20 37.54
CA GLU A 214 -48.43 36.36 37.29
C GLU A 214 -49.27 35.40 38.16
N SER A 215 -48.83 34.15 38.30
CA SER A 215 -49.46 33.17 39.20
C SER A 215 -49.44 33.63 40.67
N THR A 216 -48.34 34.25 41.11
CA THR A 216 -48.22 34.81 42.46
C THR A 216 -49.15 36.01 42.66
N GLU A 217 -49.28 36.90 41.66
CA GLU A 217 -50.24 38.01 41.69
C GLU A 217 -51.69 37.51 41.75
N ILE A 218 -52.04 36.48 40.96
CA ILE A 218 -53.35 35.83 41.00
C ILE A 218 -53.60 35.22 42.39
N PHE A 219 -52.62 34.52 42.97
CA PHE A 219 -52.74 33.95 44.31
C PHE A 219 -53.05 35.02 45.37
N HIS A 220 -52.32 36.15 45.35
CA HIS A 220 -52.57 37.27 46.26
C HIS A 220 -53.95 37.92 46.03
N SER A 221 -54.35 38.10 44.77
CA SER A 221 -55.67 38.63 44.42
C SER A 221 -56.79 37.71 44.90
N ASN A 222 -56.64 36.39 44.72
CA ASN A 222 -57.62 35.41 45.16
C ASN A 222 -57.72 35.37 46.68
N THR A 223 -56.59 35.43 47.38
CA THR A 223 -56.55 35.54 48.85
C THR A 223 -57.28 36.79 49.34
N ARG A 224 -57.09 37.93 48.67
CA ARG A 224 -57.82 39.18 48.98
C ARG A 224 -59.32 39.05 48.74
N ASN A 225 -59.72 38.48 47.60
CA ASN A 225 -61.12 38.27 47.26
C ASN A 225 -61.82 37.31 48.25
N LEU A 226 -61.14 36.25 48.68
CA LEU A 226 -61.64 35.35 49.72
C LEU A 226 -61.84 36.09 51.05
N GLY A 227 -60.89 36.94 51.46
CA GLY A 227 -61.03 37.78 52.64
C GLY A 227 -62.21 38.75 52.56
N LEU A 228 -62.41 39.39 51.40
CA LEU A 228 -63.57 40.25 51.14
C LEU A 228 -64.89 39.47 51.22
N ALA A 229 -64.97 38.32 50.55
CA ALA A 229 -66.16 37.46 50.57
C ALA A 229 -66.50 36.99 51.99
N GLN A 230 -65.49 36.65 52.80
CA GLN A 230 -65.67 36.29 54.20
C GLN A 230 -66.21 37.47 55.03
N SER A 231 -65.67 38.68 54.82
CA SER A 231 -66.16 39.89 55.47
C SER A 231 -67.61 40.20 55.08
N SER A 232 -67.94 40.11 53.78
CA SER A 232 -69.31 40.30 53.29
C SER A 232 -70.27 39.25 53.87
N LEU A 233 -69.82 38.01 54.08
CA LEU A 233 -70.63 36.97 54.72
C LEU A 233 -70.95 37.34 56.18
N VAL A 234 -69.97 37.87 56.92
CA VAL A 234 -70.19 38.38 58.28
C VAL A 234 -71.20 39.53 58.29
N GLU A 235 -71.06 40.48 57.37
CA GLU A 235 -71.98 41.62 57.23
C GLU A 235 -73.40 41.19 56.86
N LEU A 236 -73.55 40.24 55.92
CA LEU A 236 -74.86 39.67 55.57
C LEU A 236 -75.51 38.96 56.76
N ASN A 237 -74.72 38.26 57.59
CA ASN A 237 -75.24 37.63 58.80
C ASN A 237 -75.75 38.67 59.81
N ASP A 238 -75.00 39.75 60.02
CA ASP A 238 -75.45 40.89 60.84
C ASP A 238 -76.74 41.53 60.28
N ILE A 239 -76.85 41.71 58.96
CA ILE A 239 -78.06 42.19 58.30
C ILE A 239 -79.24 41.24 58.54
N CYS A 240 -79.07 39.92 58.39
CA CYS A 240 -80.12 38.95 58.71
C CYS A 240 -80.57 39.09 60.17
N GLY A 241 -79.64 39.23 61.11
CA GLY A 241 -79.96 39.45 62.53
C GLY A 241 -80.74 40.76 62.76
N LYS A 242 -80.38 41.83 62.07
CA LYS A 242 -81.12 43.11 62.09
C LYS A 242 -82.51 42.98 61.47
N ILE A 243 -82.65 42.25 60.36
CA ILE A 243 -83.96 41.97 59.74
C ILE A 243 -84.84 41.17 60.71
N ASP A 244 -84.30 40.17 61.41
CA ASP A 244 -85.04 39.42 62.43
C ASP A 244 -85.49 40.30 63.60
N ALA A 245 -84.67 41.29 64.00
CA ALA A 245 -85.04 42.27 65.01
C ALA A 245 -86.14 43.22 64.50
N VAL A 246 -86.06 43.67 63.25
CA VAL A 246 -87.12 44.44 62.58
C VAL A 246 -88.41 43.63 62.52
N ASN A 247 -88.35 42.36 62.15
CA ASN A 247 -89.52 41.50 62.04
C ASN A 247 -90.19 41.29 63.42
N ARG A 248 -89.40 41.14 64.48
CA ARG A 248 -89.90 41.11 65.87
C ARG A 248 -90.55 42.42 66.30
N THR A 249 -89.96 43.57 65.97
CA THR A 249 -90.53 44.88 66.31
C THR A 249 -91.80 45.19 65.52
N VAL A 250 -91.86 44.84 64.23
CA VAL A 250 -93.10 44.92 63.42
C VAL A 250 -94.17 43.96 63.96
N GLY A 251 -93.79 42.74 64.36
CA GLY A 251 -94.69 41.80 65.02
C GLY A 251 -95.29 42.37 66.32
N GLY A 252 -94.44 42.92 67.20
CA GLY A 252 -94.89 43.58 68.44
C GLY A 252 -95.69 44.87 68.19
N PHE A 253 -95.40 45.59 67.09
CA PHE A 253 -96.21 46.72 66.66
C PHE A 253 -97.62 46.29 66.25
N ASN A 254 -97.76 45.20 65.48
CA ASN A 254 -99.08 44.65 65.17
C ASN A 254 -99.84 44.23 66.43
N GLU A 255 -99.17 43.57 67.38
CA GLU A 255 -99.79 43.17 68.66
C GLU A 255 -100.28 44.39 69.48
N THR A 256 -99.50 45.48 69.49
CA THR A 256 -99.90 46.73 70.16
C THR A 256 -101.02 47.48 69.41
N VAL A 257 -101.02 47.46 68.08
CA VAL A 257 -102.12 47.99 67.26
C VAL A 257 -103.41 47.19 67.46
N ASP A 258 -103.34 45.86 67.51
CA ASP A 258 -104.47 44.99 67.80
C ASP A 258 -105.00 45.23 69.22
N ALA A 259 -104.11 45.35 70.21
CA ALA A 259 -104.49 45.70 71.58
C ALA A 259 -105.15 47.09 71.67
N LEU A 260 -104.67 48.08 70.91
CA LEU A 260 -105.27 49.42 70.83
C LEU A 260 -106.63 49.40 70.13
N SER A 261 -106.77 48.62 69.05
CA SER A 261 -108.04 48.40 68.34
C SER A 261 -109.07 47.78 69.28
N SER A 262 -108.69 46.71 70.00
CA SER A 262 -109.53 46.04 71.00
C SER A 262 -109.93 46.96 72.17
N ARG A 263 -109.00 47.79 72.68
CA ARG A 263 -109.32 48.82 73.69
C ARG A 263 -110.24 49.90 73.15
N SER A 264 -110.09 50.30 71.89
CA SER A 264 -110.98 51.28 71.25
C SER A 264 -112.38 50.71 71.06
N GLU A 265 -112.51 49.43 70.74
CA GLU A 265 -113.78 48.71 70.67
C GLU A 265 -114.44 48.55 72.06
N SER A 266 -113.64 48.31 73.10
CA SER A 266 -114.11 48.31 74.50
C SER A 266 -114.60 49.69 74.96
N ILE A 267 -113.94 50.77 74.56
CA ILE A 267 -114.42 52.15 74.83
C ILE A 267 -115.72 52.42 74.06
N ARG A 268 -115.82 51.98 72.81
CA ARG A 268 -117.05 52.08 72.01
C ARG A 268 -118.23 51.34 72.64
N THR A 269 -117.98 50.24 73.37
CA THR A 269 -119.02 49.50 74.10
C THR A 269 -119.38 50.12 75.47
N ILE A 270 -118.53 50.98 76.04
CA ILE A 270 -118.83 51.72 77.29
C ILE A 270 -119.52 53.06 77.00
N ALA A 271 -119.31 53.63 75.82
CA ALA A 271 -119.91 54.89 75.37
C ALA A 271 -121.26 54.71 74.63
N ALA A 272 -121.78 53.48 74.53
CA ALA A 272 -123.09 53.14 73.97
C ALA A 272 -124.00 52.59 75.08
#